data_AF-A0A847V189-F1
#
_entry.id   AF-A0A847V189-F1
#
_cell.length_a   1.000
_cell.length_b   1.000
_cell.length_c   1.000
_cell.angle_alpha   90.00
_cell.angle_beta   90.00
_cell.angle_gamma   90.00
#
_symmetry.space_group_name_H-M   'P 1'
#
loop_
_entity.id
_entity.type
_entity.pdbx_description
1 polymer ?
#
loop_
_entity_poly.entity_id
_entity_poly.type
_entity_poly.pdbx_seq_one_letter_code
_entity_poly.pdbx_strand_id
1 'polypeptide(L)'
;MVIWRRIDGRGDREATFGPEDVFDYIYAVFHSPRYRERYAEFLKIDFPRVPLTSDREKFRSLVKLGGELVALHLLESSLLARPATRHPVVGDNRVEKGHPKYFAPGEVGPGSGSKGGDGDGAVLEVGRVYINKSQHFEGVPPEVWEFQVGGYQVCDKWLKDRRGRQLSYDDLTHYQKMIAALKETIRLMEEVDSAVGEWPLK
;
A
#
# COMPACT_ATOMS: atom_id res chain seq x y z
N MET A 1 19.84 35.92 -10.96
CA MET A 1 19.53 34.51 -10.62
C MET A 1 18.20 34.50 -9.90
N VAL A 2 17.11 34.31 -10.65
CA VAL A 2 15.75 34.26 -10.08
C VAL A 2 15.54 32.83 -9.61
N ILE A 3 15.52 32.63 -8.29
CA ILE A 3 15.13 31.36 -7.68
C ILE A 3 13.62 31.29 -7.87
N TRP A 4 13.16 30.50 -8.85
CA TRP A 4 11.78 30.05 -8.88
C TRP A 4 11.58 29.13 -7.66
N ARG A 5 11.16 29.72 -6.54
CA ARG A 5 10.58 28.95 -5.45
C ARG A 5 9.32 28.33 -6.05
N ARG A 6 9.25 26.99 -6.14
CA ARG A 6 7.97 26.30 -6.32
C ARG A 6 7.05 26.94 -5.27
N ILE A 7 6.01 27.66 -5.69
CA ILE A 7 4.92 27.97 -4.79
C ILE A 7 4.26 26.61 -4.62
N ASP A 8 4.74 25.82 -3.67
CA ASP A 8 3.95 24.72 -3.17
C ASP A 8 2.70 25.39 -2.63
N GLY A 9 1.51 25.14 -3.18
CA GLY A 9 0.28 25.79 -2.73
C GLY A 9 -0.17 25.27 -1.37
N ARG A 10 0.77 25.12 -0.44
CA ARG A 10 0.61 24.83 0.97
C ARG A 10 0.54 26.15 1.73
N GLY A 11 -0.33 26.21 2.72
CA GLY A 11 -0.30 27.25 3.73
C GLY A 11 0.75 26.96 4.80
N ASP A 12 0.81 27.83 5.81
CA ASP A 12 1.64 27.60 7.00
C ASP A 12 1.05 26.52 7.94
N ARG A 13 -0.16 26.03 7.65
CA ARG A 13 -0.95 25.04 8.42
C ARG A 13 -1.30 25.46 9.85
N GLU A 14 -0.94 26.68 10.25
CA GLU A 14 -1.19 27.26 11.56
C GLU A 14 -2.26 28.34 11.50
N ALA A 15 -2.08 29.32 10.61
CA ALA A 15 -2.98 30.42 10.30
C ALA A 15 -3.65 30.25 8.93
N THR A 16 -2.96 29.65 7.95
CA THR A 16 -3.40 29.56 6.56
C THR A 16 -3.33 28.14 6.01
N PHE A 17 -4.22 27.83 5.06
CA PHE A 17 -4.25 26.58 4.31
C PHE A 17 -4.31 26.89 2.82
N GLY A 18 -3.56 26.17 2.01
CA GLY A 18 -3.55 26.32 0.57
C GLY A 18 -4.21 25.14 -0.16
N PRO A 19 -4.33 25.21 -1.51
CA PRO A 19 -4.96 24.15 -2.31
C PRO A 19 -4.42 22.74 -2.05
N GLU A 20 -3.11 22.59 -1.83
CA GLU A 20 -2.47 21.31 -1.57
C GLU A 20 -2.85 20.75 -0.20
N ASP A 21 -3.09 21.62 0.80
CA ASP A 21 -3.59 21.16 2.09
C ASP A 21 -5.04 20.69 1.96
N VAL A 22 -5.87 21.38 1.17
CA VAL A 22 -7.24 20.94 0.88
C VAL A 22 -7.24 19.59 0.16
N PHE A 23 -6.35 19.41 -0.83
CA PHE A 23 -6.19 18.14 -1.52
C PHE A 23 -5.78 17.02 -0.56
N ASP A 24 -4.74 17.23 0.24
CA ASP A 24 -4.26 16.25 1.21
C ASP A 24 -5.36 15.87 2.22
N TYR A 25 -6.11 16.85 2.72
CA TYR A 25 -7.27 16.62 3.59
C TYR A 25 -8.32 15.70 2.95
N ILE A 26 -8.74 16.02 1.71
CA ILE A 26 -9.69 15.19 0.94
C ILE A 26 -9.13 13.78 0.76
N TYR A 27 -7.83 13.68 0.47
CA TYR A 27 -7.15 12.41 0.28
C TYR A 27 -7.21 11.55 1.54
N ALA A 28 -6.95 12.12 2.72
CA ALA A 28 -7.08 11.42 4.00
C ALA A 28 -8.53 10.96 4.23
N VAL A 29 -9.51 11.86 4.10
CA VAL A 29 -10.94 11.54 4.32
C VAL A 29 -11.39 10.37 3.44
N PHE A 30 -11.03 10.36 2.16
CA PHE A 30 -11.39 9.27 1.26
C PHE A 30 -10.58 7.99 1.44
N HIS A 31 -9.52 8.02 2.25
CA HIS A 31 -8.78 6.83 2.66
C HIS A 31 -9.26 6.24 3.99
N SER A 32 -10.12 6.92 4.75
CA SER A 32 -10.75 6.34 5.94
C SER A 32 -11.59 5.09 5.61
N PRO A 33 -11.25 3.91 6.17
CA PRO A 33 -12.11 2.73 6.11
C PRO A 33 -13.52 3.01 6.63
N ARG A 34 -13.63 3.64 7.80
CA ARG A 34 -14.94 3.98 8.39
C ARG A 34 -15.79 4.89 7.52
N TYR A 35 -15.19 5.85 6.81
CA TYR A 35 -15.91 6.69 5.83
C TYR A 35 -16.45 5.82 4.69
N ARG A 36 -15.59 4.98 4.08
CA ARG A 36 -15.95 4.13 2.95
C ARG A 36 -17.07 3.14 3.32
N GLU A 37 -16.99 2.54 4.51
CA GLU A 37 -18.02 1.63 5.03
C GLU A 37 -19.34 2.35 5.27
N ARG A 38 -19.30 3.49 5.99
CA ARG A 38 -20.50 4.24 6.35
C ARG A 38 -21.28 4.74 5.14
N TYR A 39 -20.57 5.19 4.10
CA TYR A 39 -21.18 5.81 2.92
C TYR A 39 -21.18 4.88 1.69
N ALA A 40 -20.90 3.58 1.85
CA ALA A 40 -20.73 2.62 0.75
C ALA A 40 -21.86 2.65 -0.29
N GLU A 41 -23.12 2.69 0.16
CA GLU A 41 -24.27 2.70 -0.75
C GLU A 41 -24.36 4.00 -1.57
N PHE A 42 -23.99 5.14 -0.98
CA PHE A 42 -23.96 6.42 -1.70
C PHE A 42 -22.78 6.50 -2.66
N LEU A 43 -21.61 5.99 -2.26
CA LEU A 43 -20.38 5.98 -3.06
C LEU A 43 -20.52 5.15 -4.34
N LYS A 44 -21.47 4.19 -4.38
CA LYS A 44 -21.77 3.38 -5.57
C LYS A 44 -22.64 4.13 -6.59
N ILE A 45 -23.37 5.16 -6.18
CA ILE A 45 -24.46 5.77 -6.96
C ILE A 45 -24.12 7.19 -7.40
N ASP A 46 -23.37 7.96 -6.59
CA ASP A 46 -23.08 9.37 -6.83
C ASP A 46 -21.65 9.75 -6.41
N PHE A 47 -21.22 10.97 -6.74
CA PHE A 47 -19.91 11.50 -6.38
C PHE A 47 -19.72 11.53 -4.85
N PRO A 48 -18.50 11.22 -4.36
CA PRO A 48 -18.21 11.24 -2.93
C PRO A 48 -18.31 12.67 -2.38
N ARG A 49 -18.98 12.81 -1.23
CA ARG A 49 -19.10 14.10 -0.54
C ARG A 49 -18.01 14.22 0.51
N VAL A 50 -17.30 15.34 0.52
CA VAL A 50 -16.25 15.64 1.50
C VAL A 50 -16.87 16.31 2.72
N PRO A 51 -16.97 15.64 3.88
CA PRO A 51 -17.30 16.31 5.13
C PRO A 51 -16.19 17.28 5.52
N LEU A 52 -16.57 18.44 6.06
CA LEU A 52 -15.65 19.45 6.58
C LEU A 52 -15.74 19.48 8.10
N THR A 53 -14.61 19.71 8.77
CA THR A 53 -14.56 19.92 10.22
C THR A 53 -14.29 21.39 10.53
N SER A 54 -14.92 21.91 11.59
CA SER A 54 -14.54 23.22 12.13
C SER A 54 -13.35 23.16 13.10
N ASP A 55 -12.91 21.95 13.47
CA ASP A 55 -11.76 21.72 14.34
C ASP A 55 -10.46 21.84 13.54
N ARG A 56 -9.70 22.90 13.82
CA ARG A 56 -8.44 23.21 13.13
C ARG A 56 -7.35 22.18 13.40
N GLU A 57 -7.28 21.60 14.60
CA GLU A 57 -6.30 20.57 14.92
C GLU A 57 -6.60 19.28 14.17
N LYS A 58 -7.88 18.91 14.12
CA LYS A 58 -8.32 17.75 13.34
C LYS A 58 -8.05 17.94 11.85
N PHE A 59 -8.34 19.12 11.31
CA PHE A 59 -8.02 19.46 9.93
C PHE A 59 -6.51 19.33 9.66
N ARG A 60 -5.66 19.95 10.49
CA ARG A 60 -4.18 19.83 10.40
C ARG A 60 -3.71 18.37 10.41
N SER A 61 -4.23 17.57 11.33
CA SER A 61 -3.86 16.16 11.46
C SER A 61 -4.18 15.38 10.18
N LEU A 62 -5.38 15.59 9.63
CA LEU A 62 -5.82 14.94 8.40
C LEU A 62 -5.03 15.43 7.16
N VAL A 63 -4.68 16.72 7.08
CA VAL A 63 -3.77 17.24 6.04
C VAL A 63 -2.43 16.52 6.10
N LYS A 64 -1.85 16.35 7.29
CA LYS A 64 -0.57 15.66 7.46
C LYS A 64 -0.65 14.21 6.99
N LEU A 65 -1.63 13.46 7.48
CA LEU A 65 -1.84 12.04 7.12
C LEU A 65 -2.11 11.88 5.62
N GLY A 66 -2.90 12.79 5.04
CA GLY A 66 -3.17 12.83 3.60
C GLY A 66 -1.92 13.04 2.77
N GLY A 67 -1.06 13.99 3.15
CA GLY A 67 0.21 14.22 2.48
C GLY A 67 1.16 13.02 2.56
N GLU A 68 1.16 12.30 3.70
CA GLU A 68 1.94 11.06 3.84
C GLU A 68 1.41 9.95 2.91
N LEU A 69 0.09 9.78 2.82
CA LEU A 69 -0.54 8.86 1.88
C LEU A 69 -0.20 9.20 0.42
N VAL A 70 -0.26 10.48 0.04
CA VAL A 70 0.12 10.94 -1.31
C VAL A 70 1.57 10.61 -1.61
N ALA A 71 2.50 10.90 -0.68
CA ALA A 71 3.91 10.61 -0.87
C ALA A 71 4.19 9.10 -1.01
N LEU A 72 3.44 8.25 -0.28
CA LEU A 72 3.52 6.79 -0.43
C LEU A 72 3.02 6.34 -1.81
N HIS A 73 1.88 6.86 -2.28
CA HIS A 73 1.30 6.45 -3.55
C HIS A 73 2.04 6.99 -4.78
N LEU A 74 2.83 8.05 -4.63
CA LEU A 74 3.81 8.50 -5.63
C LEU A 74 5.15 7.74 -5.56
N LEU A 75 5.32 6.86 -4.56
CA LEU A 75 6.57 6.17 -4.24
C LEU A 75 7.74 7.12 -3.90
N GLU A 76 7.44 8.31 -3.41
CA GLU A 76 8.40 9.37 -3.05
C GLU A 76 8.71 9.42 -1.55
N SER A 77 7.96 8.68 -0.72
CA SER A 77 8.18 8.64 0.73
C SER A 77 9.53 8.03 1.10
N SER A 78 10.23 8.66 2.05
CA SER A 78 11.49 8.17 2.60
C SER A 78 11.34 6.82 3.33
N LEU A 79 10.13 6.47 3.78
CA LEU A 79 9.83 5.17 4.37
C LEU A 79 10.08 4.01 3.39
N LEU A 80 10.04 4.28 2.07
CA LEU A 80 10.26 3.30 1.01
C LEU A 80 11.74 3.09 0.66
N ALA A 81 12.66 3.81 1.32
CA ALA A 81 14.09 3.69 1.07
C ALA A 81 14.67 2.33 1.50
N ARG A 82 13.99 1.62 2.40
CA ARG A 82 14.40 0.28 2.86
C ARG A 82 13.32 -0.74 2.50
N PRO A 83 13.66 -1.84 1.80
CA PRO A 83 12.66 -2.84 1.42
C PRO A 83 12.09 -3.53 2.66
N ALA A 84 10.76 -3.56 2.78
CA ALA A 84 10.06 -4.31 3.83
C ALA A 84 10.08 -5.83 3.60
N THR A 85 10.42 -6.26 2.39
CA THR A 85 10.43 -7.66 1.94
C THR A 85 11.79 -8.05 1.42
N ARG A 86 12.04 -9.36 1.32
CA ARG A 86 13.26 -9.90 0.69
C ARG A 86 12.93 -10.72 -0.55
N HIS A 87 13.86 -10.79 -1.49
CA HIS A 87 13.82 -11.66 -2.66
C HIS A 87 15.08 -12.54 -2.68
N PRO A 88 15.14 -13.60 -1.85
CA PRO A 88 16.42 -14.23 -1.49
C PRO A 88 16.92 -15.27 -2.51
N VAL A 89 16.04 -15.78 -3.37
CA VAL A 89 16.39 -16.88 -4.29
C VAL A 89 16.84 -16.31 -5.64
N VAL A 90 18.12 -16.51 -5.96
CA VAL A 90 18.70 -16.16 -7.26
C VAL A 90 18.13 -17.05 -8.36
N GLY A 91 17.87 -16.48 -9.54
CA GLY A 91 17.32 -17.17 -10.70
C GLY A 91 17.07 -16.21 -11.85
N ASP A 92 16.25 -16.62 -12.81
CA ASP A 92 15.96 -15.83 -14.01
C ASP A 92 14.88 -14.76 -13.78
N ASN A 93 14.27 -14.69 -12.61
CA ASN A 93 13.21 -13.74 -12.24
C ASN A 93 12.02 -13.76 -13.21
N ARG A 94 11.77 -14.88 -13.89
CA ARG A 94 10.65 -15.00 -14.82
C ARG A 94 9.36 -15.25 -14.05
N VAL A 95 8.34 -14.45 -14.35
CA VAL A 95 6.98 -14.70 -13.85
C VAL A 95 6.35 -15.80 -14.68
N GLU A 96 6.20 -16.99 -14.11
CA GLU A 96 5.69 -18.17 -14.83
C GLU A 96 4.16 -18.18 -14.95
N LYS A 97 3.65 -18.96 -15.91
CA LYS A 97 2.22 -19.26 -16.00
C LYS A 97 1.74 -19.91 -14.69
N GLY A 98 0.59 -19.47 -14.20
CA GLY A 98 0.03 -19.96 -12.93
C GLY A 98 0.56 -19.24 -11.68
N HIS A 99 1.43 -18.24 -11.83
CA HIS A 99 1.88 -17.34 -10.77
C HIS A 99 1.31 -15.91 -10.99
N PRO A 100 1.28 -15.02 -10.00
CA PRO A 100 1.77 -15.19 -8.62
C PRO A 100 0.98 -16.24 -7.83
N LYS A 101 1.63 -16.83 -6.82
CA LYS A 101 0.98 -17.67 -5.80
C LYS A 101 1.40 -17.19 -4.43
N TYR A 102 0.43 -16.84 -3.61
CA TYR A 102 0.67 -16.45 -2.24
C TYR A 102 0.49 -17.63 -1.29
N PHE A 103 1.35 -17.68 -0.29
CA PHE A 103 1.25 -18.57 0.86
C PHE A 103 1.35 -17.71 2.12
N ALA A 104 0.36 -17.79 2.99
CA ALA A 104 0.31 -17.05 4.25
C ALA A 104 1.30 -17.62 5.29
N PRO A 105 1.69 -16.85 6.32
CA PRO A 105 2.33 -17.41 7.50
C PRO A 105 1.50 -18.58 8.06
N GLY A 106 2.15 -19.69 8.43
CA GLY A 106 1.49 -20.91 8.89
C GLY A 106 1.14 -21.92 7.80
N GLU A 107 1.25 -21.57 6.52
CA GLU A 107 1.01 -22.50 5.42
C GLU A 107 2.29 -23.25 4.99
N VAL A 108 2.11 -24.41 4.34
CA VAL A 108 3.22 -25.20 3.79
C VAL A 108 3.61 -24.65 2.41
N GLY A 109 4.83 -24.13 2.31
CA GLY A 109 5.35 -23.53 1.07
C GLY A 109 6.03 -24.52 0.11
N PRO A 110 6.05 -24.24 -1.21
CA PRO A 110 6.84 -24.99 -2.19
C PRO A 110 8.34 -25.00 -1.85
N GLY A 111 9.01 -26.15 -1.94
CA GLY A 111 10.46 -26.25 -1.74
C GLY A 111 10.95 -26.09 -0.29
N SER A 112 10.03 -26.09 0.67
CA SER A 112 10.30 -25.95 2.11
C SER A 112 10.70 -27.28 2.79
N GLY A 113 10.73 -28.39 2.06
CA GLY A 113 11.17 -29.70 2.56
C GLY A 113 12.65 -29.93 2.29
N SER A 114 13.41 -30.26 3.33
CA SER A 114 14.75 -30.84 3.19
C SER A 114 14.68 -32.07 2.28
N LYS A 115 15.66 -32.22 1.38
CA LYS A 115 15.81 -33.43 0.56
C LYS A 115 16.10 -34.63 1.48
N GLY A 116 15.05 -35.36 1.86
CA GLY A 116 15.16 -36.66 2.51
C GLY A 116 14.03 -36.93 3.50
N GLY A 117 13.07 -37.77 3.09
CA GLY A 117 12.08 -38.39 3.98
C GLY A 117 10.79 -37.60 4.16
N ASP A 118 9.68 -38.20 3.74
CA ASP A 118 8.30 -37.96 4.18
C ASP A 118 7.80 -36.50 4.19
N GLY A 119 7.36 -36.03 3.01
CA GLY A 119 6.05 -35.39 2.81
C GLY A 119 5.70 -34.03 3.44
N ASP A 120 6.40 -33.55 4.46
CA ASP A 120 6.02 -32.32 5.17
C ASP A 120 6.96 -31.18 4.80
N GLY A 121 6.53 -30.34 3.86
CA GLY A 121 7.22 -29.07 3.61
C GLY A 121 7.20 -28.20 4.88
N ALA A 122 8.30 -27.51 5.19
CA ALA A 122 8.32 -26.69 6.39
C ALA A 122 7.28 -25.56 6.33
N VAL A 123 6.61 -25.36 7.45
CA VAL A 123 5.65 -24.29 7.69
C VAL A 123 6.36 -22.95 7.53
N LEU A 124 5.72 -22.01 6.84
CA LEU A 124 6.28 -20.68 6.60
C LEU A 124 6.08 -19.78 7.82
N GLU A 125 7.17 -19.19 8.33
CA GLU A 125 7.12 -18.17 9.38
C GLU A 125 6.56 -16.81 8.88
N VAL A 126 6.68 -16.55 7.58
CA VAL A 126 6.27 -15.30 6.95
C VAL A 126 5.57 -15.56 5.62
N GLY A 127 4.70 -14.64 5.21
CA GLY A 127 4.00 -14.75 3.95
C GLY A 127 4.94 -14.64 2.76
N ARG A 128 4.69 -15.45 1.73
CA ARG A 128 5.52 -15.55 0.51
C ARG A 128 4.69 -15.44 -0.75
N VAL A 129 5.12 -14.60 -1.69
CA VAL A 129 4.55 -14.48 -3.04
C VAL A 129 5.53 -15.09 -4.04
N TYR A 130 5.22 -16.28 -4.55
CA TYR A 130 6.01 -16.96 -5.57
C TYR A 130 5.72 -16.40 -6.96
N ILE A 131 6.78 -16.12 -7.72
CA ILE A 131 6.70 -15.70 -9.13
C ILE A 131 6.95 -16.87 -10.09
N ASN A 132 7.59 -17.93 -9.61
CA ASN A 132 7.81 -19.21 -10.29
C ASN A 132 7.99 -20.32 -9.26
N LYS A 133 8.43 -21.52 -9.69
CA LYS A 133 8.58 -22.70 -8.82
C LYS A 133 9.47 -22.51 -7.59
N SER A 134 10.41 -21.55 -7.60
CA SER A 134 11.39 -21.38 -6.52
C SER A 134 11.53 -19.94 -6.02
N GLN A 135 11.49 -18.96 -6.93
CA GLN A 135 11.71 -17.56 -6.59
C GLN A 135 10.43 -16.91 -6.06
N HIS A 136 10.60 -16.15 -4.98
CA HIS A 136 9.49 -15.53 -4.24
C HIS A 136 9.93 -14.24 -3.54
N PHE A 137 8.95 -13.40 -3.24
CA PHE A 137 9.09 -12.32 -2.27
C PHE A 137 8.65 -12.83 -0.90
N GLU A 138 9.48 -12.68 0.13
CA GLU A 138 9.14 -13.07 1.51
C GLU A 138 8.94 -11.87 2.43
N GLY A 139 8.10 -12.06 3.45
CA GLY A 139 7.71 -11.00 4.38
C GLY A 139 6.50 -10.18 3.92
N VAL A 140 5.65 -10.75 3.06
CA VAL A 140 4.41 -10.11 2.59
C VAL A 140 3.27 -10.45 3.56
N PRO A 141 2.70 -9.49 4.30
CA PRO A 141 1.57 -9.76 5.19
C PRO A 141 0.29 -10.10 4.42
N PRO A 142 -0.64 -10.92 4.98
CA PRO A 142 -1.91 -11.25 4.34
C PRO A 142 -2.74 -10.02 3.95
N GLU A 143 -2.84 -9.04 4.84
CA GLU A 143 -3.58 -7.80 4.61
C GLU A 143 -3.01 -6.97 3.45
N VAL A 144 -1.70 -7.03 3.21
CA VAL A 144 -1.06 -6.38 2.06
C VAL A 144 -1.28 -7.17 0.77
N TRP A 145 -1.28 -8.50 0.86
CA TRP A 145 -1.60 -9.35 -0.28
C TRP A 145 -3.05 -9.13 -0.73
N GLU A 146 -4.00 -9.16 0.20
CA GLU A 146 -5.44 -9.02 -0.05
C GLU A 146 -5.89 -7.58 -0.33
N PHE A 147 -5.00 -6.58 -0.21
CA PHE A 147 -5.37 -5.18 -0.40
C PHE A 147 -5.83 -4.90 -1.84
N GLN A 148 -7.00 -4.26 -1.95
CA GLN A 148 -7.63 -3.93 -3.23
C GLN A 148 -7.76 -2.42 -3.45
N VAL A 149 -7.54 -2.00 -4.70
CA VAL A 149 -7.87 -0.65 -5.20
C VAL A 149 -8.81 -0.82 -6.38
N GLY A 150 -10.03 -0.33 -6.24
CA GLY A 150 -11.11 -0.70 -7.15
C GLY A 150 -11.36 -2.21 -7.11
N GLY A 151 -11.57 -2.83 -8.28
CA GLY A 151 -11.75 -4.28 -8.40
C GLY A 151 -10.45 -5.09 -8.47
N TYR A 152 -9.29 -4.48 -8.17
CA TYR A 152 -8.00 -5.13 -8.38
C TYR A 152 -7.22 -5.31 -7.08
N GLN A 153 -6.84 -6.55 -6.81
CA GLN A 153 -5.83 -6.88 -5.83
C GLN A 153 -4.46 -6.45 -6.35
N VAL A 154 -3.84 -5.46 -5.71
CA VAL A 154 -2.75 -4.67 -6.30
C VAL A 154 -1.50 -5.51 -6.55
N CYS A 155 -1.03 -6.22 -5.52
CA CYS A 155 0.14 -7.10 -5.58
C CYS A 155 -0.02 -8.21 -6.63
N ASP A 156 -1.16 -8.89 -6.60
CA ASP A 156 -1.48 -9.96 -7.53
C ASP A 156 -1.53 -9.46 -8.99
N LYS A 157 -2.28 -8.39 -9.25
CA LYS A 157 -2.45 -7.83 -10.59
C LYS A 157 -1.12 -7.41 -11.20
N TRP A 158 -0.27 -6.72 -10.44
CA TRP A 158 1.00 -6.19 -10.95
C TRP A 158 1.91 -7.29 -11.52
N LEU A 159 1.96 -8.45 -10.83
CA LEU A 159 2.71 -9.63 -11.27
C LEU A 159 2.00 -10.37 -12.40
N LYS A 160 0.66 -10.50 -12.35
CA LYS A 160 -0.13 -11.13 -13.43
C LYS A 160 0.09 -10.45 -14.77
N ASP A 161 0.13 -9.12 -14.79
CA ASP A 161 0.35 -8.31 -16.00
C ASP A 161 1.78 -8.48 -16.59
N ARG A 162 2.68 -9.12 -15.84
CA ARG A 162 4.07 -9.43 -16.22
C ARG A 162 4.33 -10.92 -16.44
N ARG A 163 3.30 -11.76 -16.48
CA ARG A 163 3.43 -13.20 -16.82
C ARG A 163 4.15 -13.39 -18.14
N GLY A 164 5.07 -14.35 -18.16
CA GLY A 164 5.94 -14.66 -19.28
C GLY A 164 7.14 -13.71 -19.44
N ARG A 165 7.27 -12.67 -18.61
CA ARG A 165 8.38 -11.72 -18.65
C ARG A 165 9.39 -12.03 -17.54
N GLN A 166 10.65 -11.69 -17.80
CA GLN A 166 11.72 -11.64 -16.79
C GLN A 166 11.68 -10.27 -16.11
N LEU A 167 11.63 -10.26 -14.77
CA LEU A 167 11.66 -9.02 -14.00
C LEU A 167 13.10 -8.49 -13.93
N SER A 168 13.26 -7.21 -14.27
CA SER A 168 14.51 -6.47 -14.09
C SER A 168 14.78 -6.15 -12.61
N TYR A 169 15.97 -5.64 -12.30
CA TYR A 169 16.27 -5.12 -10.96
C TYR A 169 15.30 -3.99 -10.55
N ASP A 170 14.94 -3.13 -11.48
CA ASP A 170 14.00 -2.03 -11.23
C ASP A 170 12.58 -2.55 -10.99
N ASP A 171 12.16 -3.60 -11.71
CA ASP A 171 10.87 -4.27 -11.48
C ASP A 171 10.81 -4.89 -10.07
N LEU A 172 11.85 -5.62 -9.66
CA LEU A 172 11.93 -6.21 -8.33
C LEU A 172 11.87 -5.13 -7.24
N THR A 173 12.70 -4.09 -7.38
CA THR A 173 12.76 -2.96 -6.45
C THR A 173 11.43 -2.22 -6.39
N HIS A 174 10.80 -1.97 -7.53
CA HIS A 174 9.50 -1.31 -7.62
C HIS A 174 8.41 -2.13 -6.94
N TYR A 175 8.37 -3.45 -7.16
CA TYR A 175 7.41 -4.32 -6.51
C TYR A 175 7.59 -4.35 -4.98
N GLN A 176 8.82 -4.38 -4.49
CA GLN A 176 9.10 -4.28 -3.05
C GLN A 176 8.67 -2.93 -2.46
N LYS A 177 8.89 -1.82 -3.17
CA LYS A 177 8.40 -0.49 -2.76
C LYS A 177 6.88 -0.44 -2.75
N MET A 178 6.22 -1.05 -3.72
CA MET A 178 4.76 -1.13 -3.77
C MET A 178 4.21 -1.90 -2.56
N ILE A 179 4.80 -3.04 -2.20
CA ILE A 179 4.43 -3.80 -0.99
C ILE A 179 4.59 -2.93 0.26
N ALA A 180 5.73 -2.23 0.39
CA ALA A 180 5.98 -1.33 1.52
C ALA A 180 4.99 -0.16 1.57
N ALA A 181 4.66 0.44 0.42
CA ALA A 181 3.68 1.51 0.32
C ALA A 181 2.30 1.04 0.78
N LEU A 182 1.83 -0.12 0.32
CA LEU A 182 0.55 -0.68 0.74
C LEU A 182 0.50 -0.97 2.24
N LYS A 183 1.58 -1.52 2.81
CA LYS A 183 1.68 -1.75 4.25
C LYS A 183 1.53 -0.45 5.05
N GLU A 184 2.24 0.60 4.65
CA GLU A 184 2.15 1.90 5.32
C GLU A 184 0.81 2.59 5.06
N THR A 185 0.21 2.40 3.89
CA THR A 185 -1.14 2.89 3.58
C THR A 185 -2.16 2.28 4.54
N ILE A 186 -2.10 0.97 4.81
CA ILE A 186 -2.99 0.30 5.78
C ILE A 186 -2.84 0.93 7.17
N ARG A 187 -1.59 1.11 7.65
CA ARG A 187 -1.34 1.78 8.95
C ARG A 187 -1.91 3.20 8.98
N LEU A 188 -1.66 4.00 7.94
CA LEU A 188 -2.15 5.38 7.89
C LEU A 188 -3.67 5.46 7.79
N MET A 189 -4.33 4.50 7.15
CA MET A 189 -5.79 4.41 7.11
C MET A 189 -6.40 4.24 8.51
N GLU A 190 -5.76 3.45 9.38
CA GLU A 190 -6.15 3.31 10.79
C GLU A 190 -5.89 4.60 11.61
N GLU A 191 -4.79 5.30 11.32
CA GLU A 191 -4.48 6.59 11.96
C GLU A 191 -5.45 7.70 11.55
N VAL A 192 -5.87 7.71 10.28
CA VAL A 192 -6.93 8.61 9.81
C VAL A 192 -8.23 8.35 10.57
N ASP A 193 -8.65 7.09 10.70
CA ASP A 193 -9.84 6.73 11.46
C ASP A 193 -9.75 7.15 12.93
N SER A 194 -8.57 7.00 13.52
CA SER A 194 -8.29 7.41 14.90
C SER A 194 -8.34 8.94 15.06
N ALA A 195 -7.77 9.68 14.10
CA ALA A 195 -7.78 11.15 14.09
C ALA A 195 -9.20 11.73 13.89
N VAL A 196 -10.06 11.02 13.14
CA VAL A 196 -11.47 11.39 12.97
C VAL A 196 -12.28 11.10 14.24
N GLY A 197 -12.04 9.94 14.86
CA GLY A 197 -12.84 9.44 15.98
C GLY A 197 -14.15 8.84 15.50
N GLU A 198 -15.17 9.68 15.32
CA GLU A 198 -16.53 9.27 14.93
C GLU A 198 -17.05 10.01 13.69
N TRP A 199 -17.94 9.34 12.95
CA TRP A 199 -18.64 9.90 11.80
C TRP A 199 -20.14 10.15 12.14
N PRO A 200 -20.77 11.24 11.65
CA PRO A 200 -20.22 12.23 10.72
C PRO A 200 -19.17 13.12 11.40
N LEU A 201 -18.19 13.56 10.60
CA LEU A 201 -17.12 14.42 11.08
C LEU A 201 -17.73 15.69 11.67
N LYS A 202 -17.38 15.98 12.93
CA LYS A 202 -17.66 17.24 13.62
C LYS A 202 -16.49 18.20 13.44
#